data_AF-B1KM32-F1
#
_entry.id   AF-B1KM32-F1
#
_cell.length_a   1.000
_cell.length_b   1.000
_cell.length_c   1.000
_cell.angle_alpha   90.00
_cell.angle_beta   90.00
_cell.angle_gamma   90.00
#
_symmetry.space_group_name_H-M   'P 1'
#
loop_
_entity.id
_entity.type
_entity.pdbx_description
1 polymer ?
#
loop_
_entity_poly.entity_id
_entity_poly.type
_entity_poly.pdbx_seq_one_letter_code
_entity_poly.pdbx_strand_id
1 'polypeptide(L)' 'MQFDSLADFFNMGGYAFYVWLAYGVTFFSLGTLVISSLRQKRKVLTEIAKKIQREDRLKANRSNQQ' A
#
# COMPACT_ATOMS: atom_id res chain seq x y z
N MET A 1 -16.45 2.94 41.65
CA MET A 1 -15.75 2.39 40.48
C MET A 1 -15.70 3.52 39.47
N GLN A 2 -14.51 4.01 39.06
CA GLN A 2 -14.37 5.30 38.35
C GLN A 2 -14.32 5.16 36.81
N PHE A 3 -14.45 3.94 36.30
CA PHE A 3 -14.49 3.65 34.87
C PHE A 3 -15.45 2.49 34.64
N ASP A 4 -16.75 2.75 34.76
CA ASP A 4 -17.77 1.69 34.69
C ASP A 4 -18.13 1.28 33.25
N SER A 5 -17.57 1.91 32.21
CA SER A 5 -17.82 1.48 30.83
C SER A 5 -16.81 2.00 29.80
N LEU A 6 -16.53 1.18 28.79
CA LEU A 6 -15.87 1.61 27.54
C LEU A 6 -16.55 2.84 26.92
N ALA A 7 -17.86 3.00 27.16
CA ALA A 7 -18.65 4.16 26.74
C ALA A 7 -18.17 5.48 27.36
N ASP A 8 -17.70 5.51 28.62
CA ASP A 8 -17.09 6.71 29.23
C ASP A 8 -15.70 7.00 28.66
N PHE A 9 -14.96 5.96 28.27
CA PHE A 9 -13.69 6.10 27.57
C PHE A 9 -13.85 6.79 26.21
N PHE A 10 -14.96 6.53 25.50
CA PHE A 10 -15.32 7.23 24.26
C PHE A 10 -16.01 8.58 24.52
N ASN A 11 -16.75 8.75 25.62
CA ASN A 11 -17.50 9.96 25.97
C ASN A 11 -16.79 10.91 26.96
N MET A 12 -15.52 10.71 27.29
CA MET A 12 -14.69 11.69 28.01
C MET A 12 -14.37 12.91 27.13
N GLY A 13 -15.42 13.68 26.79
CA GLY A 13 -15.40 15.11 26.48
C GLY A 13 -14.40 15.65 25.45
N GLY A 14 -13.84 14.81 24.58
CA GLY A 14 -12.92 15.24 23.51
C GLY A 14 -11.65 14.38 23.34
N TYR A 15 -11.18 13.65 24.36
CA TYR A 15 -9.90 12.93 24.27
C TYR A 15 -9.95 11.70 23.36
N ALA A 16 -11.07 10.97 23.35
CA ALA A 16 -11.25 9.79 22.50
C ALA A 16 -11.12 10.11 21.00
N PHE A 17 -11.53 11.31 20.59
CA PHE A 17 -11.41 11.78 19.21
C PHE A 17 -9.95 11.94 18.77
N TYR A 18 -9.10 12.52 19.63
CA TYR A 18 -7.67 12.64 19.36
C TYR A 18 -6.97 11.28 19.28
N VAL A 19 -7.34 10.36 20.16
CA VAL A 19 -6.82 8.99 20.14
C VAL A 19 -7.22 8.32 18.82
N TRP A 20 -8.50 8.33 18.46
CA TRP A 20 -8.97 7.72 17.21
C TRP A 20 -8.33 8.32 15.96
N LEU A 21 -8.13 9.64 15.92
CA LEU A 21 -7.40 10.30 14.84
C LEU A 21 -5.94 9.87 14.80
N ALA A 22 -5.25 9.78 15.94
CA ALA A 22 -3.86 9.31 15.97
C ALA A 22 -3.74 7.87 15.46
N TYR A 23 -4.60 6.96 15.93
CA TYR A 23 -4.68 5.59 15.43
C TYR A 23 -5.00 5.54 13.93
N GLY A 24 -5.94 6.37 13.47
CA GLY A 24 -6.31 6.49 12.07
C GLY A 24 -5.14 6.95 11.19
N VAL A 25 -4.39 7.97 11.62
CA VAL A 25 -3.21 8.47 10.91
C VAL A 25 -2.11 7.41 10.88
N THR A 26 -1.87 6.70 11.99
CA THR A 26 -0.88 5.61 12.02
C THR A 26 -1.28 4.46 11.09
N PHE A 27 -2.53 4.02 11.14
CA PHE A 27 -3.05 2.99 10.23
C PHE A 27 -2.99 3.43 8.77
N PHE A 28 -3.31 4.69 8.50
CA PHE A 28 -3.24 5.27 7.16
C PHE A 28 -1.80 5.32 6.64
N SER A 29 -0.85 5.70 7.48
CA SER A 29 0.58 5.73 7.14
C SER A 29 1.11 4.32 6.86
N LEU A 30 0.83 3.36 7.75
CA LEU A 30 1.17 1.95 7.56
C LEU A 30 0.51 1.38 6.30
N GLY A 31 -0.78 1.64 6.10
CA GLY A 31 -1.52 1.22 4.92
C GLY A 31 -0.91 1.77 3.64
N THR A 32 -0.56 3.06 3.62
CA THR A 32 0.11 3.70 2.49
C THR A 32 1.47 3.06 2.21
N LEU A 33 2.25 2.76 3.25
CA LEU A 33 3.54 2.09 3.11
C LEU A 33 3.40 0.67 2.56
N VAL A 34 2.43 -0.10 3.07
CA VAL A 34 2.14 -1.46 2.58
C VAL A 34 1.66 -1.43 1.13
N ILE A 35 0.73 -0.55 0.79
CA ILE A 35 0.24 -0.34 -0.58
C ILE A 35 1.39 0.05 -1.51
N SER A 36 2.26 0.97 -1.06
CA SER A 36 3.43 1.40 -1.81
C SER A 36 4.41 0.23 -2.03
N SER A 37 4.71 -0.53 -0.99
CA SER A 37 5.58 -1.72 -1.06
C SER A 37 5.04 -2.79 -2.04
N LEU A 38 3.74 -3.09 -1.97
CA LEU A 38 3.09 -4.02 -2.89
C LEU A 38 3.09 -3.48 -4.33
N ARG A 39 2.81 -2.19 -4.53
CA ARG A 39 2.88 -1.54 -5.83
C ARG A 39 4.28 -1.54 -6.40
N GLN A 40 5.31 -1.32 -5.58
CA GLN A 40 6.71 -1.32 -6.00
C GLN A 40 7.12 -2.70 -6.53
N LYS A 41 6.76 -3.78 -5.81
CA LYS A 41 7.00 -5.16 -6.28
C LYS A 41 6.32 -5.42 -7.62
N ARG A 42 5.06 -5.02 -7.78
CA ARG A 42 4.32 -5.18 -9.05
C ARG A 42 4.91 -4.33 -10.18
N LYS A 43 5.39 -3.11 -9.88
CA LYS A 43 6.06 -2.24 -10.84
C LYS A 43 7.33 -2.90 -11.39
N VAL A 44 8.18 -3.43 -10.51
CA VAL A 44 9.43 -4.09 -10.92
C VAL A 44 9.15 -5.28 -11.84
N LEU A 45 8.18 -6.14 -11.49
CA LEU A 45 7.80 -7.27 -12.35
C LEU A 45 7.23 -6.81 -13.70
N THR A 46 6.43 -5.75 -13.71
CA THR A 46 5.84 -5.20 -14.94
C THR A 46 6.90 -4.59 -15.85
N GLU A 47 7.89 -3.90 -15.29
CA GLU A 47 9.02 -3.34 -16.04
C GLU A 47 9.88 -4.44 -16.67
N ILE A 48 10.16 -5.52 -15.92
CA ILE A 48 10.90 -6.68 -16.44
C ILE A 48 10.10 -7.34 -17.58
N ALA A 49 8.80 -7.58 -17.39
CA ALA A 49 7.95 -8.18 -18.43
C ALA A 49 7.90 -7.33 -19.71
N LYS A 50 7.81 -5.99 -19.57
CA LYS A 50 7.87 -5.06 -20.71
C LYS A 50 9.22 -5.11 -21.43
N LYS A 51 10.32 -5.28 -20.70
CA LYS A 51 11.66 -5.36 -21.30
C LYS A 51 11.81 -6.64 -22.11
N ILE A 52 11.37 -7.78 -21.56
CA ILE A 52 11.38 -9.08 -22.24
C ILE A 52 10.54 -9.04 -23.52
N GLN A 53 9.31 -8.50 -23.49
CA GLN A 53 8.47 -8.39 -24.68
C GLN A 53 9.10 -7.58 -25.82
N ARG A 54 9.89 -6.54 -25.48
CA ARG A 54 10.61 -5.74 -26.49
C ARG A 54 11.76 -6.53 -27.09
N GLU A 55 12.51 -7.27 -26.28
CA GLU A 55 13.61 -8.11 -26.74
C GLU A 55 13.12 -9.26 -27.61
N ASP A 56 12.00 -9.91 -27.27
CA ASP A 56 11.41 -10.97 -28.08
C ASP A 56 10.93 -10.48 -29.45
N ARG A 57 10.32 -9.29 -29.53
CA ARG A 57 9.95 -8.67 -30.81
C ARG A 57 11.15 -8.38 -31.70
N LEU A 58 12.27 -7.95 -31.12
CA LEU A 58 13.50 -7.69 -31.86
C LEU A 58 14.16 -8.98 -32.35
N LYS A 59 14.10 -10.06 -31.54
CA LYS A 59 14.58 -11.39 -31.93
C LYS A 59 13.73 -12.00 -33.05
N ALA A 60 12.41 -11.91 -32.96
CA ALA A 60 11.50 -12.41 -34.00
C ALA A 60 11.72 -11.73 -35.36
N ASN A 61 12.02 -10.43 -35.36
CA ASN A 61 12.36 -9.72 -36.61
C ASN A 61 13.74 -10.09 -37.16
N ARG A 62 14.71 -10.50 -36.32
CA ARG A 62 16.02 -10.99 -36.79
C ARG A 62 15.94 -12.40 -37.37
N SER A 63 15.14 -13.29 -36.81
CA SER A 63 14.96 -14.64 -37.34
C SER A 63 14.18 -14.68 -38.65
N ASN A 64 13.35 -13.67 -38.93
CA ASN A 64 12.57 -13.58 -40.17
C ASN A 64 13.32 -12.87 -41.32
N GLN A 65 14.58 -12.50 -41.10
CA GLN A 65 15.47 -11.81 -42.06
C GLN A 65 16.72 -12.65 -42.43
N GLN A 66 16.84 -13.88 -41.93
CA GLN A 66 17.80 -14.89 -42.41
C GLN A 66 17.05 -15.92 -43.26
#